data_AF-A0A453R7J2-F1
#
_entry.id   AF-A0A453R7J2-F1
#
_cell.length_a   1.000
_cell.length_b   1.000
_cell.length_c   1.000
_cell.angle_alpha   90.00
_cell.angle_beta   90.00
_cell.angle_gamma   90.00
#
_symmetry.space_group_name_H-M   'P 1'
#
loop_
_entity.id
_entity.type
_entity.pdbx_description
1 polymer ?
#
loop_
_entity_poly.entity_id
_entity_poly.type
_entity_poly.pdbx_seq_one_letter_code
_entity_poly.pdbx_strand_id
1 'polypeptide(L)'
;MTHNNATFVLHSELERKGKIKPVHVIDVPGHARLKSKLDEVLPQAAGVVFVVDALDFLSSMQASAEYLYDILTKATVVKKRIPVLIFCNKTDKVTAHSKEFIKKQLEKEVNKLRESRNAISSADISDEVQLGLPGEAFNFSQCQNKVIVDEGAGLTGDVSAVEQFIREYVKP
;
A
#
# COMPACT_ATOMS: atom_id res chain seq x y z
N MET A 1 -9.74 -3.87 -23.02
CA MET A 1 -9.43 -2.67 -22.20
C MET A 1 -7.93 -2.60 -22.04
N THR A 2 -7.31 -1.53 -22.51
CA THR A 2 -5.88 -1.25 -22.32
C THR A 2 -5.58 -1.23 -20.82
N HIS A 3 -4.65 -2.06 -20.38
CA HIS A 3 -4.15 -2.00 -19.01
C HIS A 3 -3.36 -0.69 -18.88
N ASN A 4 -3.57 0.09 -17.81
CA ASN A 4 -2.73 1.25 -17.53
C ASN A 4 -1.41 0.75 -16.94
N ASN A 5 -0.63 0.04 -17.75
CA ASN A 5 0.65 -0.51 -17.36
C ASN A 5 1.74 -0.02 -18.31
N ALA A 6 2.94 0.10 -17.77
CA ALA A 6 4.10 0.46 -18.54
C ALA A 6 5.35 -0.09 -17.87
N THR A 7 6.36 -0.34 -18.70
CA THR A 7 7.68 -0.77 -18.25
C THR A 7 8.58 0.44 -18.19
N PHE A 8 9.10 0.74 -17.02
CA PHE A 8 9.94 1.92 -16.78
C PHE A 8 11.34 1.51 -16.36
N VAL A 9 12.31 2.33 -16.72
CA VAL A 9 13.64 2.28 -16.11
C VAL A 9 13.65 3.34 -15.01
N LEU A 10 14.02 2.96 -13.79
CA LEU A 10 14.13 3.90 -12.68
C LEU A 10 15.13 5.00 -13.03
N HIS A 11 14.83 6.26 -12.68
CA HIS A 11 15.68 7.39 -13.05
C HIS A 11 17.07 7.25 -12.44
N SER A 12 17.12 6.81 -11.19
CA SER A 12 18.38 6.50 -10.49
C SER A 12 19.19 5.33 -11.10
N GLU A 13 18.64 4.53 -12.02
CA GLU A 13 19.42 3.54 -12.80
C GLU A 13 20.06 4.12 -14.05
N LEU A 14 19.57 5.24 -14.58
CA LEU A 14 20.17 5.93 -15.72
C LEU A 14 21.52 6.57 -15.34
N GLU A 15 21.67 6.96 -14.08
CA GLU A 15 22.89 7.60 -13.56
C GLU A 15 23.98 6.60 -13.14
N ARG A 16 23.66 5.29 -13.06
CA ARG A 16 24.61 4.25 -12.65
C ARG A 16 25.11 3.42 -13.83
N LYS A 17 26.44 3.25 -13.92
CA LYS A 17 27.07 2.25 -14.80
C LYS A 17 26.77 0.83 -14.27
N GLY A 18 25.67 0.22 -14.73
CA GLY A 18 25.25 -1.13 -14.36
C GLY A 18 24.20 -1.72 -15.31
N LYS A 19 23.75 -2.96 -15.04
CA LYS A 19 22.63 -3.57 -15.78
C LYS A 19 21.34 -2.82 -15.44
N ILE A 20 20.71 -2.25 -16.46
CA ILE A 20 19.39 -1.63 -16.38
C ILE A 20 18.36 -2.73 -16.09
N LYS A 21 17.52 -2.50 -15.07
CA LYS A 21 16.46 -3.41 -14.65
C LYS A 21 15.11 -2.73 -14.89
N PRO A 22 14.45 -3.03 -16.01
CA PRO A 22 13.12 -2.49 -16.27
C PRO A 22 12.13 -3.01 -15.22
N VAL A 23 11.28 -2.11 -14.72
CA VAL A 23 10.24 -2.38 -13.74
C VAL A 23 8.89 -2.23 -14.42
N HIS A 24 8.06 -3.26 -14.32
CA HIS A 24 6.70 -3.22 -14.83
C HIS A 24 5.76 -2.66 -13.76
N VAL A 25 5.23 -1.46 -14.00
CA VAL A 25 4.29 -0.79 -13.11
C VAL A 25 2.90 -0.91 -13.68
N ILE A 26 1.94 -1.30 -12.84
CA ILE A 26 0.53 -1.40 -13.19
C ILE A 26 -0.22 -0.41 -12.29
N ASP A 27 -0.84 0.59 -12.91
CA ASP A 27 -1.78 1.47 -12.25
C ASP A 27 -3.15 0.79 -12.17
N VAL A 28 -3.67 0.68 -10.94
CA VAL A 28 -4.94 0.01 -10.64
C VAL A 28 -5.93 1.07 -10.16
N PRO A 29 -7.11 1.16 -10.79
CA PRO A 29 -8.12 2.14 -10.39
C PRO A 29 -8.54 1.96 -8.92
N GLY A 30 -8.53 3.06 -8.14
CA GLY A 30 -8.88 3.04 -6.71
C GLY A 30 -10.38 2.95 -6.38
N HIS A 31 -11.26 3.01 -7.39
CA HIS A 31 -12.70 2.94 -7.13
C HIS A 31 -13.13 1.51 -6.77
N ALA A 32 -13.96 1.36 -5.73
CA ALA A 32 -14.41 0.06 -5.21
C ALA A 32 -14.96 -0.94 -6.26
N ARG A 33 -15.53 -0.45 -7.37
CA ARG A 33 -16.06 -1.29 -8.46
C ARG A 33 -15.00 -1.96 -9.32
N LEU A 34 -13.74 -1.53 -9.22
CA LEU A 34 -12.61 -1.99 -10.01
C LEU A 34 -11.61 -2.81 -9.19
N LYS A 35 -12.00 -3.19 -7.96
CA LYS A 35 -11.21 -4.08 -7.07
C LYS A 35 -10.90 -5.43 -7.72
N SER A 36 -11.74 -5.94 -8.63
CA SER A 36 -11.48 -7.19 -9.37
C SER A 36 -10.18 -7.13 -10.19
N LYS A 37 -9.82 -5.96 -10.72
CA LYS A 37 -8.58 -5.78 -11.48
C LYS A 37 -7.34 -5.88 -10.60
N LEU A 38 -7.46 -5.54 -9.32
CA LEU A 38 -6.39 -5.75 -8.35
C LEU A 38 -6.13 -7.24 -8.14
N ASP A 39 -7.20 -8.05 -8.05
CA ASP A 39 -7.09 -9.50 -7.82
C ASP A 39 -6.43 -10.24 -9.00
N GLU A 40 -6.59 -9.74 -10.22
CA GLU A 40 -5.91 -10.29 -11.40
C GLU A 40 -4.39 -10.05 -11.39
N VAL A 41 -3.95 -8.93 -10.79
CA VAL A 41 -2.54 -8.50 -10.85
C VAL A 41 -1.74 -8.82 -9.58
N LEU A 42 -2.40 -8.90 -8.42
CA LEU A 42 -1.76 -9.22 -7.14
C LEU A 42 -0.93 -10.51 -7.16
N PRO A 43 -1.34 -11.61 -7.83
CA PRO A 43 -0.52 -12.80 -7.92
C PRO A 43 0.82 -12.59 -8.62
N GLN A 44 0.96 -11.57 -9.46
CA GLN A 44 2.18 -11.24 -10.20
C GLN A 44 2.97 -10.08 -9.55
N ALA A 45 2.41 -9.44 -8.53
CA ALA A 45 3.01 -8.27 -7.89
C ALA A 45 4.20 -8.67 -7.00
N ALA A 46 5.34 -8.02 -7.23
CA ALA A 46 6.51 -8.10 -6.35
C ALA A 46 6.41 -7.16 -5.13
N GLY A 47 5.56 -6.13 -5.22
CA GLY A 47 5.28 -5.17 -4.17
C GLY A 47 4.05 -4.34 -4.51
N VAL A 48 3.44 -3.72 -3.50
CA VAL A 48 2.29 -2.83 -3.65
C VAL A 48 2.66 -1.44 -3.16
N VAL A 49 2.41 -0.41 -3.96
CA VAL A 49 2.50 0.99 -3.53
C VAL A 49 1.08 1.50 -3.33
N PHE A 50 0.69 1.69 -2.07
CA PHE A 50 -0.58 2.25 -1.65
C PHE A 50 -0.44 3.77 -1.51
N VAL A 51 -0.93 4.52 -2.49
CA VAL A 51 -0.81 5.98 -2.51
C VAL A 51 -1.93 6.63 -1.71
N VAL A 52 -1.57 7.50 -0.79
CA VAL A 52 -2.48 8.30 0.04
C VAL A 52 -2.27 9.77 -0.28
N ASP A 53 -3.36 10.54 -0.34
CA ASP A 53 -3.29 11.99 -0.44
C ASP A 53 -3.01 12.58 0.96
N ALA A 54 -1.80 13.08 1.19
CA ALA A 54 -1.43 13.67 2.48
C ALA A 54 -2.10 15.02 2.74
N LEU A 55 -2.57 15.72 1.70
CA LEU A 55 -3.25 17.00 1.81
C LEU A 55 -4.71 16.84 2.26
N ASP A 56 -5.42 15.87 1.67
CA ASP A 56 -6.84 15.61 1.93
C ASP A 56 -7.07 14.27 2.65
N PHE A 57 -6.10 13.89 3.49
CA PHE A 57 -6.11 12.59 4.17
C PHE A 57 -7.33 12.42 5.08
N LEU A 58 -7.70 13.44 5.86
CA LEU A 58 -8.80 13.33 6.82
C LEU A 58 -10.14 13.04 6.15
N SER A 59 -10.39 13.60 4.96
CA SER A 59 -11.62 13.37 4.19
C SER A 59 -11.69 11.95 3.61
N SER A 60 -10.55 11.37 3.28
CA SER A 60 -10.43 10.04 2.66
C SER A 60 -9.98 8.94 3.63
N MET A 61 -9.79 9.27 4.91
CA MET A 61 -9.17 8.40 5.92
C MET A 61 -9.90 7.07 6.06
N GLN A 62 -11.22 7.08 6.21
CA GLN A 62 -12.02 5.86 6.40
C GLN A 62 -11.97 4.96 5.17
N ALA A 63 -12.20 5.51 3.97
CA ALA A 63 -12.14 4.77 2.72
C ALA A 63 -10.73 4.21 2.45
N SER A 64 -9.69 4.99 2.77
CA SER A 64 -8.30 4.56 2.65
C SER A 64 -7.97 3.43 3.63
N ALA A 65 -8.42 3.53 4.89
CA ALA A 65 -8.20 2.50 5.90
C ALA A 65 -8.94 1.20 5.56
N GLU A 66 -10.19 1.29 5.08
CA GLU A 66 -10.96 0.14 4.62
C GLU A 66 -10.28 -0.55 3.43
N TYR A 67 -9.83 0.23 2.45
CA TYR A 67 -9.17 -0.34 1.29
C TYR A 67 -7.81 -0.95 1.64
N LEU A 68 -7.04 -0.29 2.52
CA LEU A 68 -5.79 -0.84 3.04
C LEU A 68 -6.02 -2.11 3.84
N TYR A 69 -7.07 -2.17 4.67
CA TYR A 69 -7.45 -3.37 5.40
C TYR A 69 -7.71 -4.53 4.45
N ASP A 70 -8.55 -4.32 3.42
CA ASP A 70 -8.84 -5.34 2.42
C ASP A 70 -7.57 -5.84 1.71
N ILE A 71 -6.61 -4.96 1.41
CA ILE A 71 -5.33 -5.36 0.79
C ILE A 71 -4.50 -6.21 1.76
N LEU A 72 -4.43 -5.81 3.03
CA LEU A 72 -3.60 -6.47 4.04
C LEU A 72 -4.18 -7.81 4.50
N THR A 73 -5.51 -8.02 4.43
CA THR A 73 -6.16 -9.30 4.76
C THR A 73 -6.23 -10.28 3.58
N LYS A 74 -6.00 -9.82 2.33
CA LYS A 74 -6.03 -10.69 1.15
C LYS A 74 -5.06 -11.85 1.27
N ALA A 75 -5.58 -13.07 1.11
CA ALA A 75 -4.78 -14.29 1.19
C ALA A 75 -3.55 -14.28 0.27
N THR A 76 -3.64 -13.71 -0.94
CA THR A 76 -2.52 -13.60 -1.87
C THR A 76 -1.38 -12.74 -1.31
N VAL A 77 -1.72 -11.58 -0.70
CA VAL A 77 -0.75 -10.66 -0.11
C VAL A 77 -0.06 -11.29 1.09
N VAL A 78 -0.83 -11.96 1.95
CA VAL A 78 -0.29 -12.59 3.16
C VAL A 78 0.54 -13.83 2.83
N LYS A 79 0.02 -14.76 2.01
CA LYS A 79 0.71 -16.01 1.65
C LYS A 79 2.04 -15.77 0.93
N LYS A 80 2.09 -14.77 0.04
CA LYS A 80 3.32 -14.37 -0.67
C LYS A 80 4.17 -13.35 0.09
N ARG A 81 3.69 -12.85 1.23
CA ARG A 81 4.30 -11.76 2.00
C ARG A 81 4.67 -10.56 1.14
N ILE A 82 3.74 -10.15 0.28
CA ILE A 82 3.95 -9.04 -0.65
C ILE A 82 4.18 -7.76 0.16
N PRO A 83 5.33 -7.09 0.01
CA PRO A 83 5.62 -5.86 0.74
C PRO A 83 4.69 -4.74 0.26
N VAL A 84 4.27 -3.88 1.19
CA VAL A 84 3.36 -2.76 0.95
C VAL A 84 4.03 -1.46 1.39
N LEU A 85 4.18 -0.51 0.46
CA LEU A 85 4.58 0.86 0.75
C LEU A 85 3.33 1.74 0.80
N ILE A 86 3.04 2.34 1.95
CA ILE A 86 2.08 3.43 2.08
C ILE A 86 2.83 4.71 1.73
N PHE A 87 2.56 5.25 0.54
CA PHE A 87 3.19 6.45 0.03
C PHE A 87 2.29 7.66 0.24
N CYS A 88 2.67 8.53 1.17
CA CYS A 88 1.97 9.78 1.48
C CYS A 88 2.37 10.83 0.43
N ASN A 89 1.52 11.02 -0.58
CA ASN A 89 1.76 11.92 -1.70
C ASN A 89 1.29 13.35 -1.39
N LYS A 90 1.80 14.33 -2.16
CA LYS A 90 1.49 15.77 -2.07
C LYS A 90 2.07 16.48 -0.84
N THR A 91 3.22 16.00 -0.33
CA THR A 91 3.94 16.68 0.76
C THR A 91 4.57 18.01 0.35
N ASP A 92 4.52 18.38 -0.93
CA ASP A 92 4.89 19.71 -1.42
C ASP A 92 3.96 20.82 -0.90
N LYS A 93 2.83 20.47 -0.30
CA LYS A 93 1.88 21.42 0.30
C LYS A 93 2.14 21.59 1.79
N VAL A 94 2.23 22.84 2.24
CA VAL A 94 2.46 23.20 3.66
C VAL A 94 1.40 22.62 4.60
N THR A 95 0.17 22.43 4.12
CA THR A 95 -0.95 21.87 4.88
C THR A 95 -1.04 20.34 4.79
N ALA A 96 -0.07 19.67 4.16
CA ALA A 96 -0.03 18.22 4.12
C ALA A 96 0.27 17.63 5.51
N HIS A 97 -0.36 16.51 5.83
CA HIS A 97 -0.09 15.78 7.05
C HIS A 97 1.22 15.00 6.95
N SER A 98 1.96 14.89 8.06
CA SER A 98 3.19 14.10 8.10
C SER A 98 2.89 12.60 8.01
N LYS A 99 3.86 11.81 7.52
CA LYS A 99 3.74 10.35 7.50
C LYS A 99 3.47 9.73 8.86
N GLU A 100 4.02 10.28 9.96
CA GLU A 100 3.78 9.76 11.31
C GLU A 100 2.32 9.95 11.73
N PHE A 101 1.73 11.10 11.38
CA PHE A 101 0.32 11.36 11.63
C PHE A 101 -0.57 10.42 10.83
N ILE A 102 -0.33 10.31 9.52
CA ILE A 102 -1.09 9.43 8.62
C ILE A 102 -0.99 7.98 9.08
N LYS A 103 0.22 7.51 9.39
CA LYS A 103 0.48 6.17 9.94
C LYS A 103 -0.37 5.92 11.19
N LYS A 104 -0.32 6.82 12.17
CA LYS A 104 -1.04 6.66 13.44
C LYS A 104 -2.56 6.63 13.26
N GLN A 105 -3.09 7.46 12.36
CA GLN A 105 -4.52 7.47 12.05
C GLN A 105 -4.95 6.19 11.31
N LEU A 106 -4.18 5.74 10.33
CA LEU A 106 -4.46 4.48 9.64
C LEU A 106 -4.42 3.29 10.61
N GLU A 107 -3.41 3.20 11.48
CA GLU A 107 -3.33 2.15 12.50
C GLU A 107 -4.58 2.14 13.41
N LYS A 108 -5.06 3.32 13.80
CA LYS A 108 -6.26 3.47 14.63
C LYS A 108 -7.53 3.03 13.91
N GLU A 109 -7.74 3.47 12.66
CA GLU A 109 -8.92 3.08 11.88
C GLU A 109 -8.91 1.60 11.49
N VAL A 110 -7.74 1.06 11.13
CA VAL A 110 -7.55 -0.38 10.90
C VAL A 110 -7.86 -1.19 12.16
N ASN A 111 -7.47 -0.69 13.35
CA ASN A 111 -7.82 -1.34 14.61
C ASN A 111 -9.34 -1.42 14.82
N LYS A 112 -10.07 -0.35 14.52
CA LYS A 112 -11.54 -0.34 14.60
C LYS A 112 -12.19 -1.32 13.63
N LEU A 113 -11.71 -1.36 12.38
CA LEU A 113 -12.19 -2.29 11.36
C LEU A 113 -11.96 -3.75 11.78
N ARG A 114 -10.79 -4.03 12.35
CA ARG A 114 -10.45 -5.34 12.93
C ARG A 114 -11.42 -5.73 14.04
N GLU A 115 -11.67 -4.85 15.01
CA GLU A 115 -12.60 -5.11 16.12
C GLU A 115 -14.03 -5.34 15.62
N SER A 116 -14.47 -4.52 14.67
CA SER A 116 -15.81 -4.63 14.07
C SER A 116 -16.00 -5.93 13.29
N ARG A 117 -15.02 -6.37 12.49
CA ARG A 117 -15.14 -7.61 11.70
C ARG A 117 -14.95 -8.86 12.56
N ASN A 118 -14.10 -8.83 13.58
CA ASN A 118 -13.94 -9.94 14.53
C ASN A 118 -15.22 -10.18 15.36
N ALA A 119 -15.99 -9.12 15.67
CA ALA A 119 -17.27 -9.25 16.37
C ALA A 119 -18.36 -9.95 15.53
N ILE A 120 -18.22 -9.94 14.19
CA ILE A 120 -19.19 -10.50 13.24
C ILE A 120 -18.77 -11.92 12.79
N SER A 121 -17.48 -12.28 12.87
CA SER A 121 -16.90 -13.53 12.36
C SER A 121 -17.13 -14.76 13.25
N SER A 122 -18.33 -14.92 13.82
CA SER A 122 -18.77 -16.19 14.43
C SER A 122 -19.52 -17.09 13.43
N ALA A 123 -19.78 -16.64 12.20
CA ALA A 123 -20.64 -17.35 11.24
C ALA A 123 -20.10 -17.54 9.81
N ASP A 124 -19.11 -16.77 9.33
CA ASP A 124 -18.66 -16.87 7.93
C ASP A 124 -17.15 -17.15 7.82
N ILE A 125 -16.83 -18.30 7.22
CA ILE A 125 -15.50 -18.73 6.82
C ILE A 125 -15.15 -17.95 5.53
N SER A 126 -14.83 -16.66 5.65
CA SER A 126 -14.13 -15.97 4.57
C SER A 126 -12.63 -16.25 4.70
N ASP A 127 -11.93 -16.47 3.57
CA ASP A 127 -10.47 -16.64 3.50
C ASP A 127 -9.67 -15.38 3.95
N GLU A 128 -10.30 -14.45 4.67
CA GLU A 128 -9.69 -13.23 5.19
C GLU A 128 -8.76 -13.57 6.34
N VAL A 129 -7.47 -13.23 6.18
CA VAL A 129 -6.49 -13.50 7.22
C VAL A 129 -6.60 -12.44 8.32
N GLN A 130 -6.63 -12.88 9.57
CA GLN A 130 -6.65 -11.99 10.73
C GLN A 130 -5.39 -11.11 10.78
N LEU A 131 -5.60 -9.79 10.94
CA LEU A 131 -4.52 -8.79 11.06
C LEU A 131 -4.11 -8.53 12.51
N GLY A 132 -2.80 -8.53 12.76
CA GLY A 132 -2.20 -8.18 14.04
C GLY A 132 -2.44 -9.19 15.16
N LEU A 133 -2.16 -8.79 16.40
CA LEU A 133 -2.29 -9.64 17.60
C LEU A 133 -3.61 -9.37 18.34
N PRO A 134 -4.34 -10.42 18.75
CA PRO A 134 -5.56 -10.25 19.54
C PRO A 134 -5.24 -9.64 20.91
N GLY A 135 -6.07 -8.67 21.36
CA GLY A 135 -5.91 -8.02 22.66
C GLY A 135 -4.90 -6.86 22.71
N GLU A 136 -4.12 -6.63 21.66
CA GLU A 136 -3.21 -5.49 21.56
C GLU A 136 -3.68 -4.46 20.54
N ALA A 137 -3.35 -3.18 20.73
CA ALA A 137 -3.59 -2.15 19.72
C ALA A 137 -2.83 -2.50 18.42
N PHE A 138 -3.51 -2.40 17.29
CA PHE A 138 -2.91 -2.71 15.99
C PHE A 138 -1.72 -1.80 15.67
N ASN A 139 -0.63 -2.41 15.20
CA ASN A 139 0.50 -1.71 14.59
C ASN A 139 0.89 -2.39 13.28
N PHE A 140 1.33 -1.63 12.28
CA PHE A 140 1.77 -2.21 11.00
C PHE A 140 2.92 -3.21 11.14
N SER A 141 3.74 -3.10 12.20
CA SER A 141 4.81 -4.06 12.51
C SER A 141 4.29 -5.45 12.87
N GLN A 142 3.02 -5.58 13.24
CA GLN A 142 2.37 -6.86 13.52
C GLN A 142 1.85 -7.56 12.25
N CYS A 143 1.94 -6.94 11.08
CA CYS A 143 1.55 -7.57 9.81
C CYS A 143 2.57 -8.65 9.41
N GLN A 144 2.10 -9.74 8.79
CA GLN A 144 3.00 -10.78 8.28
C GLN A 144 3.85 -10.31 7.09
N ASN A 145 3.27 -9.41 6.29
CA ASN A 145 3.92 -8.73 5.20
C ASN A 145 4.63 -7.46 5.69
N LYS A 146 5.72 -7.08 5.03
CA LYS A 146 6.46 -5.86 5.34
C LYS A 146 5.61 -4.65 4.92
N VAL A 147 5.24 -3.82 5.89
CA VAL A 147 4.56 -2.54 5.63
C VAL A 147 5.52 -1.40 5.94
N ILE A 148 5.73 -0.53 4.96
CA ILE A 148 6.60 0.64 5.05
C ILE A 148 5.71 1.87 4.85
N VAL A 149 5.94 2.94 5.61
CA VAL A 149 5.26 4.22 5.40
C VAL A 149 6.33 5.24 5.06
N ASP A 150 6.16 5.90 3.94
CA ASP A 150 7.03 7.01 3.56
C ASP A 150 6.24 8.09 2.82
N GLU A 151 6.90 9.18 2.50
CA GLU A 151 6.28 10.36 1.92
C GLU A 151 7.04 10.91 0.73
N GLY A 152 6.37 11.75 -0.04
CA GLY A 152 6.95 12.43 -1.19
C GLY A 152 5.92 13.20 -1.99
N ALA A 153 6.34 13.69 -3.14
CA ALA A 153 5.52 14.53 -3.99
C ALA A 153 5.75 14.20 -5.46
N GLY A 154 4.76 13.53 -6.06
CA GLY A 154 4.79 13.22 -7.49
C GLY A 154 4.83 14.48 -8.37
N LEU A 155 4.32 15.62 -7.89
CA LEU A 155 4.32 16.89 -8.63
C LEU A 155 5.73 17.48 -8.77
N THR A 156 6.55 17.39 -7.73
CA THR A 156 7.93 17.92 -7.72
C THR A 156 8.95 16.88 -8.17
N GLY A 157 8.52 15.63 -8.37
CA GLY A 157 9.40 14.51 -8.70
C GLY A 157 10.10 13.89 -7.49
N ASP A 158 9.72 14.28 -6.27
CA ASP A 158 10.24 13.64 -5.05
C ASP A 158 9.57 12.29 -4.82
N VAL A 159 10.13 11.26 -5.45
CA VAL A 159 9.65 9.87 -5.42
C VAL A 159 10.74 8.89 -4.96
N SER A 160 11.77 9.41 -4.28
CA SER A 160 12.94 8.64 -3.84
C SER A 160 12.56 7.40 -3.02
N ALA A 161 11.55 7.53 -2.15
CA ALA A 161 11.04 6.43 -1.34
C ALA A 161 10.44 5.29 -2.19
N VAL A 162 9.73 5.63 -3.27
CA VAL A 162 9.17 4.64 -4.21
C VAL A 162 10.29 3.94 -4.97
N GLU A 163 11.30 4.69 -5.43
CA GLU A 163 12.45 4.09 -6.12
C GLU A 163 13.23 3.14 -5.19
N GLN A 164 13.47 3.54 -3.94
CA GLN A 164 14.15 2.70 -2.95
C GLN A 164 13.36 1.42 -2.66
N PHE A 165 12.04 1.54 -2.48
CA PHE A 165 11.17 0.39 -2.29
C PHE A 165 11.22 -0.58 -3.47
N ILE A 166 11.13 -0.06 -4.69
CA ILE A 166 11.21 -0.89 -5.90
C ILE A 166 12.56 -1.63 -5.95
N ARG A 167 13.67 -0.95 -5.65
CA ARG A 167 15.01 -1.57 -5.67
C ARG A 167 15.18 -2.68 -4.66
N GLU A 168 14.58 -2.54 -3.48
CA GLU A 168 14.72 -3.51 -2.39
C GLU A 168 13.88 -4.76 -2.64
N TYR A 169 12.66 -4.59 -3.17
CA TYR A 169 11.66 -5.66 -3.22
C TYR A 169 11.39 -6.22 -4.62
N VAL A 170 11.66 -5.46 -5.69
CA VAL A 170 11.52 -5.95 -7.07
C VAL A 170 12.84 -6.59 -7.50
N LYS A 171 12.93 -7.91 -7.30
CA LYS A 171 14.03 -8.73 -7.78
C LYS A 171 13.83 -9.07 -9.28
N PRO A 172 14.91 -9.17 -10.06
CA PRO A 172 14.86 -9.57 -11.47
C PRO A 172 14.41 -11.02 -11.64
#